data_AF-A0A6G3XAB7-F1
#
_entry.id   AF-A0A6G3XAB7-F1
#
_cell.length_a   1.000
_cell.length_b   1.000
_cell.length_c   1.000
_cell.angle_alpha   90.00
_cell.angle_beta   90.00
_cell.angle_gamma   90.00
#
_symmetry.space_group_name_H-M   'P 1'
#
loop_
_entity.id
_entity.type
_entity.pdbx_description
1 polymer ?
#
loop_
_entity_poly.entity_id
_entity_poly.type
_entity_poly.pdbx_seq_one_letter_code
_entity_poly.pdbx_strand_id
1 'polypeptide(L)' 'NADRYSHGPYLLELEGNAQLISVTVYDSSTAMPVLYAPDPSRLGGHGMEIVVALCDRLTAERVPVGKRIRAEFQLST' A
#
# COMPACT_ATOMS: atom_id res chain seq x y z
N ASN A 1 -8.58 0.99 2.25
CA ASN A 1 -7.77 0.37 3.33
C ASN A 1 -7.44 1.36 4.42
N ALA A 2 -6.65 2.41 4.16
CA ALA A 2 -6.30 3.39 5.20
C ALA A 2 -7.54 4.00 5.88
N ASP A 3 -8.52 4.48 5.10
CA ASP A 3 -9.79 4.99 5.63
C ASP A 3 -10.54 4.01 6.56
N ARG A 4 -10.46 2.70 6.26
CA ARG A 4 -11.10 1.65 7.07
C ARG A 4 -10.33 1.32 8.35
N TYR A 5 -9.00 1.39 8.32
CA TYR A 5 -8.13 0.78 9.34
C TYR A 5 -7.27 1.77 10.12
N SER A 6 -7.19 3.04 9.71
CA SER A 6 -6.32 4.01 10.37
C SER A 6 -6.81 4.43 11.73
N HIS A 7 -8.14 4.51 11.91
CA HIS A 7 -8.78 5.05 13.12
C HIS A 7 -8.20 6.42 13.53
N GLY A 8 -7.74 7.18 12.55
CA GLY A 8 -7.01 8.44 12.67
C GLY A 8 -6.70 9.02 11.28
N PRO A 9 -5.99 10.15 11.20
CA PRO A 9 -5.62 10.75 9.92
C PRO A 9 -4.86 9.77 9.02
N TYR A 10 -5.07 9.90 7.72
CA TYR A 10 -4.26 9.23 6.72
C TYR A 10 -3.84 10.24 5.66
N LEU A 11 -2.69 9.98 5.05
CA LEU A 11 -2.12 10.81 4.00
C LEU A 11 -1.79 9.94 2.79
N LEU A 12 -2.04 10.48 1.60
CA LEU A 12 -1.52 9.94 0.36
C LEU A 12 -0.48 10.91 -0.19
N GLU A 13 0.72 10.40 -0.46
CA GLU A 13 1.77 11.08 -1.20
C GLU A 13 1.90 10.41 -2.56
N LEU A 14 1.93 11.24 -3.61
CA LEU A 14 2.22 10.83 -4.98
C LEU A 14 3.48 11.55 -5.42
N GLU A 15 4.51 10.78 -5.73
CA GLU A 15 5.79 11.29 -6.21
C GLU A 15 6.14 10.57 -7.50
N GLY A 16 6.81 11.24 -8.43
CA GLY A 16 7.26 10.57 -9.64
C GLY A 16 8.05 11.45 -10.58
N ASN A 17 8.62 10.80 -11.57
CA ASN A 17 9.30 11.40 -12.72
C ASN A 17 8.89 10.63 -13.99
N ALA A 18 9.61 10.84 -15.09
CA ALA A 18 9.29 10.20 -16.38
C ALA A 18 9.49 8.67 -16.39
N GLN A 19 10.17 8.09 -15.40
CA GLN A 19 10.55 6.67 -15.34
C GLN A 19 9.90 5.91 -14.18
N LEU A 20 9.44 6.61 -13.15
CA LEU A 20 8.92 5.97 -11.94
C LEU A 20 7.83 6.82 -11.30
N ILE A 21 6.75 6.17 -10.85
CA ILE A 21 5.78 6.73 -9.92
C ILE A 21 5.82 5.92 -8.63
N SER A 22 5.76 6.61 -7.50
CA SER A 22 5.52 5.99 -6.19
C SER A 22 4.25 6.54 -5.57
N VAL A 23 3.41 5.62 -5.10
CA VAL A 23 2.22 5.90 -4.30
C VAL A 23 2.50 5.49 -2.88
N THR A 24 2.50 6.46 -1.97
CA THR A 24 2.77 6.22 -0.56
C THR A 24 1.54 6.57 0.26
N VAL A 25 1.11 5.66 1.13
CA VAL A 25 0.00 5.89 2.06
C VAL A 25 0.52 5.79 3.49
N TYR A 26 0.28 6.84 4.26
CA TYR A 26 0.46 6.88 5.70
C TYR A 26 -0.87 6.63 6.37
N ASP A 27 -0.84 5.82 7.41
CA ASP A 27 -2.01 5.38 8.15
C ASP A 27 -1.63 5.36 9.64
N SER A 28 -2.47 5.96 10.50
CA SER A 28 -2.20 6.06 11.95
C SER A 28 -2.13 4.73 12.70
N SER A 29 -2.66 3.64 12.13
CA SER A 29 -2.55 2.30 12.69
C SER A 29 -1.18 1.70 12.42
N THR A 30 -0.58 1.10 13.45
CA THR A 30 0.72 0.40 13.39
C THR A 30 0.61 -1.06 12.92
N ALA A 31 -0.62 -1.53 12.62
CA ALA A 31 -0.87 -2.88 12.15
C ALA A 31 -0.36 -3.05 10.71
N MET A 32 0.64 -3.92 10.53
CA MET A 32 1.24 -4.20 9.23
C MET A 32 0.25 -4.89 8.28
N PRO A 33 0.33 -4.64 6.97
CA PRO A 33 -0.52 -5.32 6.00
C PRO A 33 -0.29 -6.84 6.06
N VAL A 34 -1.38 -7.59 6.06
CA VAL A 34 -1.35 -9.05 5.92
C VAL A 34 -1.46 -9.39 4.44
N LEU A 35 -0.51 -10.18 3.94
CA LEU A 35 -0.55 -10.74 2.59
C LEU A 35 -1.19 -12.11 2.69
N TYR A 36 -2.43 -12.21 2.22
CA TYR A 36 -3.10 -13.49 2.09
C TYR A 36 -2.67 -14.19 0.80
N ALA A 37 -2.65 -15.52 0.83
CA ALA A 37 -2.54 -16.29 -0.40
C ALA A 37 -3.74 -16.01 -1.34
N PRO A 38 -3.54 -16.10 -2.66
CA PRO A 38 -4.63 -16.04 -3.64
C PRO A 38 -5.72 -17.07 -3.33
N ASP A 39 -6.95 -16.60 -3.21
CA ASP A 39 -8.12 -17.45 -2.92
C ASP A 39 -9.40 -16.83 -3.53
N PRO A 40 -9.82 -17.28 -4.72
CA PRO A 40 -11.00 -16.75 -5.38
C PRO A 40 -12.32 -16.93 -4.61
N SER A 41 -12.36 -17.81 -3.61
CA SER A 41 -13.57 -18.08 -2.82
C SER A 41 -13.75 -17.14 -1.63
N ARG A 42 -12.71 -16.38 -1.25
CA ARG A 42 -12.75 -15.45 -0.13
C ARG A 42 -13.50 -14.17 -0.53
N LEU A 43 -14.44 -13.74 0.30
CA LEU A 43 -15.26 -12.54 0.01
C LEU A 43 -14.47 -11.21 0.05
N GLY A 44 -13.27 -11.18 0.64
CA GLY A 44 -12.49 -9.96 0.83
C GLY A 44 -11.02 -10.23 1.15
N GLY A 45 -10.26 -9.19 1.50
CA GLY A 45 -8.83 -9.35 1.82
C GLY A 45 -7.90 -9.46 0.60
N HIS A 46 -8.41 -9.21 -0.60
CA HIS A 46 -7.61 -9.21 -1.85
C HIS A 46 -6.88 -7.89 -2.10
N GLY A 47 -7.13 -6.85 -1.30
CA GLY A 47 -6.57 -5.52 -1.58
C GLY A 47 -5.04 -5.52 -1.68
N MET A 48 -4.35 -6.21 -0.77
CA MET A 48 -2.90 -6.29 -0.84
C MET A 48 -2.40 -7.27 -1.90
N GLU A 49 -3.15 -8.32 -2.19
CA GLU A 49 -2.85 -9.25 -3.30
C GLU A 49 -2.83 -8.49 -4.63
N ILE A 50 -3.84 -7.65 -4.87
CA ILE A 50 -3.93 -6.79 -6.07
C ILE A 50 -2.74 -5.82 -6.13
N VAL A 51 -2.43 -5.13 -5.02
CA VAL A 51 -1.31 -4.17 -5.01
C VAL A 51 0.00 -4.86 -5.32
N VAL A 52 0.29 -6.00 -4.69
CA VAL A 52 1.51 -6.79 -4.95
C VAL A 52 1.58 -7.26 -6.40
N ALA A 53 0.45 -7.63 -6.99
CA ALA A 53 0.41 -8.07 -8.39
C ALA A 53 0.63 -6.92 -9.40
N LEU A 54 0.33 -5.68 -9.03
CA LEU A 54 0.38 -4.52 -9.93
C LEU A 54 1.67 -3.70 -9.82
N CYS A 55 2.28 -3.61 -8.64
CA CYS A 55 3.46 -2.78 -8.43
C CYS A 55 4.76 -3.55 -8.70
N ASP A 56 5.80 -2.84 -9.14
CA ASP A 56 7.13 -3.42 -9.31
C ASP A 56 7.85 -3.61 -7.97
N ARG A 57 7.53 -2.76 -6.99
CA ARG A 57 8.06 -2.86 -5.64
C ARG A 57 7.05 -2.38 -4.61
N LEU A 58 6.92 -3.15 -3.53
CA LEU A 58 6.13 -2.79 -2.36
C LEU A 58 7.01 -2.77 -1.12
N THR A 59 6.89 -1.72 -0.32
CA THR A 59 7.48 -1.65 1.02
C THR A 59 6.41 -1.27 2.03
N ALA A 60 6.51 -1.83 3.22
CA ALA A 60 5.68 -1.47 4.35
C ALA A 60 6.56 -1.37 5.59
N GLU A 61 6.44 -0.25 6.30
CA GLU A 61 7.24 0.02 7.49
C GLU A 61 6.43 0.75 8.56
N ARG A 62 6.84 0.57 9.82
CA ARG A 62 6.29 1.33 10.93
C ARG A 62 6.98 2.69 11.00
N VAL A 63 6.21 3.73 11.31
CA VAL A 63 6.69 5.09 11.51
C VAL A 63 6.22 5.58 12.89
N PRO A 64 6.80 6.66 13.47
CA PRO A 64 6.49 7.08 14.85
C PRO A 64 5.01 7.28 15.19
N VAL A 65 4.15 7.49 14.19
CA VAL A 65 2.70 7.72 14.34
C VAL A 65 1.84 6.76 13.52
N GLY A 66 2.34 5.57 13.20
CA GLY A 66 1.57 4.56 12.48
C GLY A 66 2.42 3.70 11.55
N LYS A 67 2.01 3.61 10.29
CA LYS A 67 2.74 2.91 9.24
C LYS A 67 2.75 3.69 7.93
N ARG A 68 3.68 3.30 7.07
CA ARG A 68 3.77 3.76 5.70
C ARG A 68 3.84 2.56 4.75
N ILE A 69 2.99 2.57 3.73
CA ILE A 69 3.02 1.59 2.64
C ILE A 69 3.36 2.34 1.35
N ARG A 70 4.43 1.95 0.67
CA ARG A 70 4.87 2.57 -0.60
C ARG A 70 4.90 1.52 -1.70
N ALA A 71 4.12 1.77 -2.75
CA ALA A 71 4.09 1.00 -3.97
C ALA A 71 4.75 1.80 -5.10
N GLU A 72 5.66 1.17 -5.84
CA GLU A 72 6.42 1.78 -6.93
C GLU A 72 6.07 1.13 -8.27
N PHE A 73 6.00 1.95 -9.31
CA PHE A 73 5.63 1.58 -10.67
C PHE A 73 6.62 2.21 -11.66
N GLN A 74 7.33 1.38 -12.41
CA GLN A 74 8.17 1.81 -13.52
C GLN A 74 7.28 2.21 -14.69
N LEU A 75 7.59 3.36 -15.28
CA LEU A 75 6.90 3.86 -16.45
C LEU A 75 7.66 3.40 -17.69
N SER A 76 7.00 2.60 -18.53
CA SER A 76 7.48 2.33 -19.88
C SER A 76 7.17 3.55 -20.75
N THR A 77 8.20 4.08 -21.39
CA THR A 77 8.09 5.02 -22.52
C THR A 77 7.51 4.38 -23.76
#